data_AF-A0A4V1M6W7-F1
#
_entry.id   AF-A0A4V1M6W7-F1
#
_cell.length_a   1.000
_cell.length_b   1.000
_cell.length_c   1.000
_cell.angle_alpha   90.00
_cell.angle_beta   90.00
_cell.angle_gamma   90.00
#
_symmetry.space_group_name_H-M   'P 1'
#
loop_
_entity.id
_entity.type
_entity.pdbx_description
1 polymer ?
#
loop_
_entity_poly.entity_id
_entity_poly.type
_entity_poly.pdbx_seq_one_letter_code
_entity_poly.pdbx_strand_id
1 'polypeptide(L)'
;MKPPPTNALVNRAILLTLALLVFSGSLGLGAVWMRQGISQAANESRAIHVQIADVERRLDDVNALVAAAVNPDALLKKNQSMSLGLVTPREIQVQRVNVSPELRLAEKRNREIFRVSVASLETPARAPSFQFVTAALR
;
A
#
# COMPACT_ATOMS: atom_id res chain seq x y z
N MET A 1 4.62 -41.03 -53.04
CA MET A 1 5.24 -40.19 -52.00
C MET A 1 6.36 -41.01 -51.35
N LYS A 2 7.62 -40.59 -51.48
CA LYS A 2 8.78 -41.33 -50.95
C LYS A 2 8.70 -41.34 -49.42
N PRO A 3 8.79 -42.50 -48.74
CA PRO A 3 8.78 -42.53 -47.29
C PRO A 3 9.96 -41.68 -46.77
N PRO A 4 9.75 -40.86 -45.73
CA PRO A 4 10.81 -40.04 -45.18
C PRO A 4 11.98 -40.95 -44.77
N PRO A 5 13.24 -40.59 -45.10
CA PRO A 5 14.39 -41.40 -44.73
C PRO A 5 14.44 -41.55 -43.21
N THR A 6 14.70 -42.77 -42.71
CA THR A 6 14.73 -43.12 -41.28
C THR A 6 15.56 -42.14 -40.44
N ASN A 7 16.63 -41.59 -41.01
CA ASN A 7 17.51 -40.60 -40.38
C ASN A 7 16.78 -39.29 -40.01
N ALA A 8 15.73 -38.91 -40.74
CA ALA A 8 14.94 -37.71 -40.44
C ALA A 8 14.07 -37.88 -39.20
N LEU A 9 13.56 -39.10 -38.94
CA LEU A 9 12.81 -39.39 -37.71
C LEU A 9 13.73 -39.40 -36.49
N VAL A 10 14.92 -39.99 -36.61
CA VAL A 10 15.92 -40.00 -35.54
C VAL A 10 16.41 -38.58 -35.22
N ASN A 11 16.74 -37.77 -36.23
CA ASN A 11 17.14 -36.37 -36.01
C ASN A 11 16.01 -35.54 -35.38
N ARG A 12 14.75 -35.78 -35.75
CA ARG A 12 13.60 -35.13 -35.10
C ARG A 12 13.44 -35.55 -33.64
N ALA A 13 13.62 -36.84 -33.32
CA ALA A 13 13.57 -37.32 -31.95
C ALA A 13 14.69 -36.73 -31.08
N ILE A 14 15.91 -36.63 -31.61
CA ILE A 14 17.05 -35.99 -30.95
C ILE A 14 16.76 -34.50 -30.72
N LEU A 15 16.25 -33.77 -31.71
CA LEU A 15 15.89 -32.36 -31.56
C LEU A 15 14.79 -32.14 -30.52
N LEU A 16 13.75 -32.99 -30.49
CA LEU A 16 12.66 -32.88 -29.54
C LEU A 16 13.12 -33.13 -28.10
N THR A 17 13.97 -34.13 -27.87
CA THR A 17 14.52 -34.41 -26.53
C THR A 17 15.47 -33.30 -26.06
N LEU A 18 16.29 -32.75 -26.96
CA LEU A 18 17.14 -31.60 -26.65
C LEU A 18 16.30 -30.36 -26.30
N ALA A 19 15.24 -30.09 -27.07
CA ALA A 19 14.33 -28.98 -26.82
C ALA A 19 13.62 -29.13 -25.46
N LEU A 20 13.15 -30.33 -25.13
CA LEU A 20 12.56 -30.62 -23.82
C LEU A 20 13.53 -30.40 -22.67
N LEU A 21 14.79 -30.80 -22.83
CA LEU A 21 15.83 -30.62 -21.82
C LEU A 21 16.13 -29.13 -21.58
N VAL A 22 16.30 -28.35 -22.66
CA VAL A 22 16.51 -26.90 -22.56
C VAL A 22 15.30 -26.20 -21.97
N PHE A 23 14.08 -26.61 -22.36
CA PHE A 23 12.85 -26.02 -21.83
C PHE A 23 12.68 -26.30 -20.34
N SER A 24 12.97 -27.53 -19.90
CA SER A 24 12.97 -27.90 -18.48
C SER A 24 13.99 -27.10 -17.67
N GLY A 25 15.19 -26.87 -18.22
CA GLY A 25 16.22 -26.03 -17.60
C GLY A 25 15.78 -24.57 -17.44
N SER A 26 15.18 -23.99 -18.49
CA SER A 26 14.68 -22.60 -18.47
C SER A 26 13.53 -22.40 -17.47
N LEU A 27 12.62 -23.38 -17.35
CA LEU A 27 11.54 -23.34 -16.36
C LEU A 27 12.09 -23.33 -14.92
N GLY A 28 13.14 -24.10 -14.64
CA GLY A 28 13.80 -24.11 -13.33
C GLY A 28 14.42 -22.76 -12.96
N LEU A 29 15.12 -22.12 -13.91
CA LEU A 29 15.69 -20.78 -13.73
C LEU A 29 14.59 -19.73 -13.52
N GLY A 30 13.50 -19.81 -14.28
CA GLY A 30 12.34 -18.93 -14.12
C GLY A 30 11.69 -19.05 -12.75
N ALA A 31 11.52 -20.28 -12.24
CA ALA A 31 10.95 -20.52 -10.91
C ALA A 31 11.80 -19.91 -9.78
N VAL A 32 13.12 -20.02 -9.86
CA VAL A 32 14.04 -19.41 -8.88
C VAL A 32 13.97 -17.88 -8.95
N TRP A 33 13.97 -17.32 -10.16
CA TRP A 33 13.86 -15.87 -10.34
C TRP A 33 12.54 -15.34 -9.78
N MET A 34 11.42 -16.02 -10.03
CA MET A 34 10.12 -15.63 -9.50
C MET A 34 10.06 -15.74 -7.98
N ARG A 35 10.65 -16.79 -7.40
CA ARG A 35 10.78 -16.93 -5.93
C ARG A 35 11.56 -15.77 -5.32
N GLN A 36 12.64 -15.34 -5.98
CA GLN A 36 13.42 -14.20 -5.53
C GLN A 36 12.60 -12.90 -5.61
N GLY A 37 11.85 -12.70 -6.70
CA GLY A 37 10.93 -11.56 -6.84
C GLY A 37 9.85 -11.51 -5.75
N ILE A 38 9.22 -12.64 -5.44
CA ILE A 38 8.22 -12.75 -4.35
C ILE A 38 8.86 -12.39 -3.00
N SER A 39 10.07 -12.87 -2.75
CA SER A 39 10.78 -12.62 -1.50
C SER A 39 11.12 -11.13 -1.32
N GLN A 40 11.55 -10.45 -2.38
CA GLN A 40 11.85 -9.02 -2.35
C GLN A 40 10.58 -8.19 -2.12
N ALA A 41 9.51 -8.47 -2.88
CA ALA A 41 8.23 -7.77 -2.72
C ALA A 41 7.63 -7.98 -1.31
N ALA A 42 7.70 -9.20 -0.78
CA ALA A 42 7.25 -9.48 0.58
C ALA A 42 8.08 -8.73 1.64
N ASN A 43 9.39 -8.58 1.43
CA ASN A 43 10.25 -7.86 2.36
C ASN A 43 9.97 -6.34 2.35
N GLU A 44 9.77 -5.77 1.16
CA GLU A 44 9.38 -4.36 1.01
C GLU A 44 8.01 -4.08 1.67
N SER A 45 7.02 -4.94 1.42
CA SER A 45 5.72 -4.86 2.07
C SER A 45 5.82 -4.93 3.60
N ARG A 46 6.61 -5.87 4.13
CA ARG A 46 6.86 -5.97 5.58
C ARG A 46 7.51 -4.70 6.14
N ALA A 47 8.47 -4.12 5.43
CA ALA A 47 9.11 -2.88 5.87
C ALA A 47 8.11 -1.73 5.99
N ILE A 48 7.21 -1.59 5.01
CA ILE A 48 6.14 -0.58 5.04
C ILE A 48 5.18 -0.83 6.21
N HIS A 49 4.77 -2.08 6.44
CA HIS A 49 3.90 -2.41 7.58
C HIS A 49 4.53 -2.06 8.94
N VAL A 50 5.83 -2.28 9.09
CA VAL A 50 6.57 -1.88 10.31
C VAL A 50 6.58 -0.37 10.48
N GLN A 51 6.78 0.39 9.40
CA GLN A 51 6.74 1.86 9.46
C GLN A 51 5.36 2.38 9.83
N ILE A 52 4.29 1.82 9.26
CA ILE A 52 2.91 2.19 9.61
C ILE A 52 2.67 1.96 11.11
N ALA A 53 3.05 0.80 11.64
CA ALA A 53 2.87 0.49 13.05
C ALA A 53 3.68 1.43 13.97
N ASP A 54 4.87 1.87 13.55
CA ASP A 54 5.64 2.86 14.32
C ASP A 54 4.96 4.24 14.32
N VAL A 55 4.45 4.67 13.17
CA VAL A 55 3.72 5.95 13.05
C VAL A 55 2.43 5.93 13.86
N GLU A 56 1.67 4.84 13.83
CA GLU A 56 0.45 4.67 14.61
C GLU A 56 0.74 4.77 16.11
N ARG A 57 1.78 4.10 16.61
CA ARG A 57 2.20 4.22 18.01
C ARG A 57 2.56 5.64 18.40
N ARG A 58 3.33 6.34 17.56
CA ARG A 58 3.68 7.74 17.82
C ARG A 58 2.45 8.64 17.82
N LEU A 59 1.48 8.36 16.95
CA LEU A 59 0.22 9.10 16.90
C LEU A 59 -0.59 8.87 18.17
N ASP A 60 -0.66 7.63 18.65
CA ASP A 60 -1.33 7.29 19.90
C ASP A 60 -0.66 7.96 21.11
N ASP A 61 0.67 7.97 21.17
CA ASP A 61 1.43 8.65 22.22
C ASP A 61 1.15 10.16 22.22
N VAL A 62 1.20 10.80 21.05
CA VAL A 62 0.89 12.23 20.90
C VAL A 62 -0.57 12.50 21.25
N ASN A 63 -1.49 11.65 20.83
CA ASN A 63 -2.91 11.80 21.13
C ASN A 63 -3.17 11.67 22.64
N ALA A 64 -2.49 10.76 23.33
CA ALA A 64 -2.54 10.64 24.78
C ALA A 64 -2.00 11.90 25.48
N LEU A 65 -0.90 12.48 24.98
CA LEU A 65 -0.36 13.75 25.49
C LEU A 65 -1.32 14.92 25.26
N VAL A 66 -1.93 15.00 24.08
CA VAL A 66 -2.93 16.02 23.76
C VAL A 66 -4.16 15.86 24.64
N ALA A 67 -4.68 14.64 24.79
CA ALA A 67 -5.82 14.37 25.66
C ALA A 67 -5.53 14.75 27.13
N ALA A 68 -4.32 14.45 27.62
CA ALA A 68 -3.89 14.87 28.95
C ALA A 68 -3.77 16.39 29.09
N ALA A 69 -3.26 17.08 28.06
CA ALA A 69 -3.09 18.53 28.07
C ALA A 69 -4.41 19.31 27.91
N VAL A 70 -5.35 18.78 27.13
CA VAL A 70 -6.66 19.39 26.83
C VAL A 70 -7.71 19.04 27.89
N ASN A 71 -7.40 18.18 28.86
CA ASN A 71 -8.27 17.91 29.99
C ASN A 71 -8.62 19.23 30.72
N PRO A 72 -9.91 19.55 30.95
CA PRO A 72 -10.35 20.78 31.61
C PRO A 72 -9.61 21.06 32.93
N ASP A 73 -9.34 20.04 33.75
CA ASP A 73 -8.63 20.22 35.03
C ASP A 73 -7.18 20.67 34.82
N ALA A 74 -6.51 20.10 33.81
CA ALA A 74 -5.15 20.48 33.44
C ALA A 74 -5.09 21.91 32.91
N LEU A 75 -6.09 22.30 32.10
CA LEU A 75 -6.21 23.66 31.57
C LEU A 75 -6.49 24.70 32.66
N LEU A 76 -7.36 24.40 33.63
CA LEU A 76 -7.65 25.28 34.77
C LEU A 76 -6.42 25.47 35.66
N LYS A 77 -5.70 24.38 35.96
CA LYS A 77 -4.44 24.45 36.72
C LYS A 77 -3.39 25.28 35.98
N LYS A 78 -3.30 25.15 34.66
CA LYS A 78 -2.38 25.92 33.82
C LYS A 78 -2.75 27.42 33.82
N ASN A 79 -4.03 27.73 33.66
CA ASN A 79 -4.59 29.08 33.71
C ASN A 79 -4.26 29.78 35.04
N GLN A 80 -4.41 29.07 36.16
CA GLN A 80 -4.01 29.57 37.49
C GLN A 80 -2.49 29.78 37.59
N SER A 81 -1.68 28.79 37.18
CA SER A 81 -0.22 28.87 37.27
C SER A 81 0.38 30.01 36.44
N MET A 82 -0.25 30.34 35.31
CA MET A 82 0.21 31.36 34.37
C MET A 82 -0.53 32.70 34.56
N SER A 83 -1.45 32.80 35.54
CA SER A 83 -2.25 33.99 35.81
C SER A 83 -2.95 34.56 34.57
N LEU A 84 -3.46 33.69 33.68
CA LEU A 84 -4.00 34.11 32.38
C LEU A 84 -5.38 34.77 32.48
N GLY A 85 -6.03 34.71 33.66
CA GLY A 85 -7.33 35.33 33.90
C GLY A 85 -8.46 34.76 33.03
N LEU A 86 -8.27 33.57 32.45
CA LEU A 86 -9.25 32.96 31.57
C LEU A 86 -10.44 32.48 32.41
N VAL A 87 -11.65 32.80 31.96
CA VAL A 87 -12.90 32.40 32.62
C VAL A 87 -13.48 31.20 31.89
N THR A 88 -14.11 30.28 32.61
CA THR A 88 -14.80 29.14 32.01
C THR A 88 -15.78 29.61 30.92
N PRO A 89 -15.74 29.03 29.71
CA PRO A 89 -16.64 29.41 28.62
C PRO A 89 -18.11 29.30 29.04
N ARG A 90 -18.91 30.31 28.70
CA ARG A 90 -20.37 30.26 28.91
C ARG A 90 -21.00 29.37 27.84
N GLU A 91 -22.08 28.65 28.14
CA GLU A 91 -22.72 27.75 27.16
C GLU A 91 -23.09 28.43 25.84
N ILE A 92 -23.45 29.72 25.88
CA ILE A 92 -23.72 30.54 24.69
C ILE A 92 -22.52 30.70 23.74
N GLN A 93 -21.29 30.51 24.24
CA GLN A 93 -20.05 30.58 23.46
C GLN A 93 -19.62 29.19 22.96
N VAL A 94 -20.23 28.11 23.49
CA VAL A 94 -19.92 26.73 23.14
C VAL A 94 -20.76 26.34 21.94
N GLN A 95 -20.20 26.46 20.74
CA GLN A 95 -20.84 25.95 19.53
C GLN A 95 -20.68 24.42 19.45
N ARG A 96 -21.74 23.69 19.81
CA ARG A 96 -21.78 22.24 19.62
C ARG A 96 -21.93 21.94 18.14
N VAL A 97 -20.92 21.32 17.55
CA VAL A 97 -20.96 20.91 16.14
C VAL A 97 -21.92 19.72 16.04
N ASN A 98 -23.06 19.92 15.37
CA ASN A 98 -24.12 18.92 15.21
C ASN A 98 -23.75 17.75 14.27
N VAL A 99 -22.65 17.86 13.54
CA VAL A 99 -22.21 16.83 12.60
C VAL A 99 -21.30 15.86 13.32
N SER A 100 -21.58 14.56 13.20
CA SER A 100 -20.69 13.52 13.72
C SER A 100 -19.26 13.76 13.22
N PRO A 101 -18.25 13.85 14.11
CA PRO A 101 -16.86 14.04 13.72
C PRO A 101 -16.36 12.92 12.80
N GLU A 102 -16.93 11.72 12.92
CA GLU A 102 -16.63 10.59 12.05
C GLU A 102 -17.06 10.84 10.60
N LEU A 103 -18.25 11.43 10.40
CA LEU A 103 -18.73 11.79 9.06
C LEU A 103 -17.85 12.86 8.41
N ARG A 104 -17.42 13.87 9.19
CA ARG A 104 -16.48 14.90 8.70
C ARG A 104 -15.12 14.32 8.35
N LEU A 105 -14.61 13.38 9.13
CA LEU A 105 -13.35 12.72 8.87
C LEU A 105 -13.45 11.83 7.63
N ALA A 106 -14.54 11.07 7.49
CA ALA A 106 -14.81 10.26 6.30
C ALA A 106 -14.92 11.12 5.03
N GLU A 107 -15.62 12.26 5.09
CA GLU A 107 -15.73 13.19 3.98
C GLU A 107 -14.37 13.80 3.62
N LYS A 108 -13.55 14.18 4.62
CA LYS A 108 -12.19 14.67 4.40
C LYS A 108 -11.31 13.61 3.73
N ARG A 109 -11.34 12.37 4.24
CA ARG A 109 -10.59 11.24 3.68
C ARG A 109 -10.99 10.96 2.23
N ASN A 110 -12.29 10.93 1.95
CA ASN A 110 -12.80 10.74 0.59
C ASN A 110 -12.29 11.85 -0.34
N ARG A 111 -12.35 13.11 0.09
CA ARG A 111 -11.84 14.26 -0.69
C ARG A 111 -10.34 14.16 -1.01
N GLU A 112 -9.55 13.65 -0.07
CA GLU A 112 -8.10 13.44 -0.27
C GLU A 112 -7.81 12.29 -1.23
N ILE A 113 -8.54 11.17 -1.14
CA ILE A 113 -8.43 10.04 -2.08
C ILE A 113 -8.75 10.50 -3.51
N PHE A 114 -9.86 11.24 -3.69
CA PHE A 114 -10.23 11.75 -5.01
C PHE A 114 -9.22 12.80 -5.55
N ARG A 115 -8.60 13.61 -4.68
CA ARG A 115 -7.53 14.55 -5.10
C ARG A 115 -6.26 13.84 -5.57
N VAL A 116 -5.79 12.81 -4.87
CA VAL A 116 -4.60 12.03 -5.28
C VAL A 116 -4.84 11.33 -6.61
N SER A 117 -6.06 10.81 -6.81
CA SER A 117 -6.49 10.16 -8.05
C SER A 117 -6.42 11.12 -9.24
N VAL A 118 -6.92 12.35 -9.08
CA VAL A 118 -6.92 13.37 -10.14
C VAL A 118 -5.51 13.89 -10.41
N ALA A 119 -4.68 14.11 -9.39
CA ALA A 119 -3.27 14.49 -9.57
C ALA A 119 -2.45 13.42 -10.30
N SER A 120 -2.78 12.14 -10.11
CA SER A 120 -2.17 11.02 -10.85
C SER A 120 -2.60 10.99 -12.33
N LEU A 121 -3.76 11.55 -12.67
CA LEU A 121 -4.28 11.65 -14.03
C LEU A 121 -3.76 12.90 -14.78
N GLU A 122 -3.34 13.95 -14.07
CA GLU A 122 -2.78 15.18 -14.64
C GLU A 122 -1.28 15.11 -14.95
N THR A 123 -0.61 14.00 -14.62
CA THR A 123 0.77 13.76 -15.08
C THR A 123 0.74 13.40 -16.56
N PRO A 124 1.41 14.15 -17.47
CA PRO A 124 1.40 13.82 -18.89
C PRO A 124 2.14 12.50 -19.09
N ALA A 125 1.38 11.47 -19.47
CA ALA A 125 1.80 10.29 -20.21
C ALA A 125 3.23 9.76 -19.92
N ARG A 126 3.43 9.17 -18.74
CA ARG A 126 4.30 7.98 -18.66
C ARG A 126 3.48 6.85 -18.08
N ALA A 127 2.82 6.12 -18.97
CA ALA A 127 2.07 4.93 -18.61
C ALA A 127 2.99 3.99 -17.82
N PRO A 128 2.64 3.60 -16.58
CA PRO A 128 3.26 2.43 -15.98
C PRO A 128 2.86 1.23 -16.85
N SER A 129 3.84 0.55 -17.42
CA SER A 129 3.64 -0.65 -18.21
C SER A 129 3.17 -1.80 -17.30
N PHE A 130 1.89 -1.81 -16.96
CA PHE A 130 1.24 -2.98 -16.38
C PHE A 130 0.90 -3.93 -17.53
N GLN A 131 1.80 -4.88 -17.81
CA GLN A 131 1.48 -6.05 -18.63
C GLN A 131 0.52 -6.93 -17.83
N PHE A 132 -0.77 -6.81 -18.11
CA PHE A 132 -1.73 -7.84 -17.73
C PHE A 132 -1.47 -9.06 -18.61
N VAL A 133 -0.79 -10.06 -18.07
CA VAL A 133 -0.74 -11.40 -18.65
C VAL A 133 -2.14 -12.00 -18.47
N THR A 134 -2.97 -11.82 -19.50
CA THR A 134 -4.20 -12.60 -19.65
C THR A 134 -3.78 -14.05 -19.89
N ALA A 135 -3.87 -14.86 -18.84
CA ALA A 135 -3.86 -16.31 -18.99
C ALA A 135 -5.18 -16.68 -19.67
N ALA A 136 -5.09 -16.99 -20.97
CA ALA A 136 -6.19 -17.64 -21.69
C ALA A 136 -6.41 -19.02 -21.06
N LEU A 137 -7.55 -19.19 -20.37
CA LEU A 137 -8.09 -20.49 -20.02
C LEU A 137 -8.54 -21.18 -21.31
N ARG A 138 -7.93 -22.33 -21.59
CA ARG A 138 -8.50 -23.37 -22.46
C ARG A 138 -8.70 -24.62 -21.61
#